data_AF-A0A959SAX4-F1
#
_entry.id   AF-A0A959SAX4-F1
#
_cell.length_a   1.000
_cell.length_b   1.000
_cell.length_c   1.000
_cell.angle_alpha   90.00
_cell.angle_beta   90.00
_cell.angle_gamma   90.00
#
_symmetry.space_group_name_H-M   'P 1'
#
loop_
_entity.id
_entity.type
_entity.pdbx_description
1 polymer ?
#
loop_
_entity_poly.entity_id
_entity_poly.type
_entity_poly.pdbx_seq_one_letter_code
_entity_poly.pdbx_strand_id
1 'polypeptide(L)' 'VVQARQIAMYFAKKMTKSSLASIGAHCGGKDHATVLHACRTVNNLQETDKQFRGYLTDLEKKLSIH' A
#
# COMPACT_ATOMS: atom_id res chain seq x y z
N VAL A 1 2.31 -0.49 13.61
CA VAL A 1 2.71 0.68 12.78
C VAL A 1 3.20 0.28 11.37
N VAL A 2 4.01 -0.78 11.20
CA VAL A 2 4.59 -1.16 9.89
C VAL A 2 3.53 -1.51 8.84
N GLN A 3 2.54 -2.34 9.18
CA GLN A 3 1.48 -2.77 8.25
C GLN A 3 0.68 -1.60 7.67
N ALA A 4 0.31 -0.62 8.50
CA ALA A 4 -0.41 0.58 8.04
C ALA A 4 0.41 1.38 7.01
N ARG A 5 1.72 1.50 7.21
CA ARG A 5 2.61 2.15 6.25
C ARG A 5 2.70 1.38 4.94
N GLN A 6 2.74 0.04 5.00
CA GLN A 6 2.78 -0.79 3.80
C GLN A 6 1.49 -0.65 2.98
N ILE A 7 0.34 -0.62 3.65
CA ILE A 7 -0.97 -0.39 3.03
C ILE A 7 -1.02 1.00 2.39
N ALA A 8 -0.54 2.04 3.08
CA ALA A 8 -0.47 3.39 2.52
C ALA A 8 0.42 3.47 1.27
N MET A 9 1.59 2.82 1.28
CA MET A 9 2.49 2.74 0.12
C MET A 9 1.84 2.01 -1.06
N TYR A 10 1.10 0.92 -0.79
CA TYR A 10 0.36 0.18 -1.80
C TYR A 10 -0.73 1.04 -2.45
N PHE A 11 -1.58 1.70 -1.65
CA PHE A 11 -2.61 2.58 -2.18
C PHE A 11 -2.04 3.79 -2.90
N ALA A 12 -0.97 4.41 -2.39
CA ALA A 12 -0.29 5.49 -3.08
C ALA A 12 0.17 5.03 -4.47
N LYS A 13 0.72 3.82 -4.61
CA LYS A 13 1.12 3.28 -5.92
C LYS A 13 -0.06 2.94 -6.83
N LYS A 14 -1.19 2.50 -6.27
CA LYS A 14 -2.39 2.10 -7.02
C LYS A 14 -3.22 3.31 -7.47
N MET A 15 -3.36 4.32 -6.62
CA MET A 15 -4.21 5.50 -6.84
C MET A 15 -3.45 6.67 -7.49
N THR A 16 -2.11 6.69 -7.42
CA THR A 16 -1.30 7.75 -8.04
C THR A 16 -0.38 7.19 -9.12
N LYS A 17 -0.02 8.03 -10.09
CA LYS A 17 0.99 7.70 -11.12
C LYS A 17 2.43 7.89 -10.64
N SER A 18 2.65 8.10 -9.34
CA SER A 18 3.97 8.37 -8.78
C SER A 18 4.90 7.14 -8.88
N SER A 19 6.20 7.42 -9.01
CA SER A 19 7.24 6.40 -8.99
C SER A 19 7.42 5.84 -7.57
N LEU A 20 7.94 4.61 -7.46
CA LEU A 20 8.19 3.98 -6.16
C LEU A 20 9.16 4.81 -5.31
N ALA A 21 10.15 5.46 -5.94
CA ALA A 21 11.08 6.36 -5.27
C ALA A 21 10.38 7.60 -4.69
N SER A 22 9.50 8.24 -5.47
CA SER A 22 8.72 9.39 -5.01
C SER A 22 7.80 9.01 -3.84
N ILE A 23 7.07 7.90 -3.95
CA ILE A 23 6.20 7.40 -2.87
C ILE A 23 7.02 7.14 -1.59
N GLY A 24 8.19 6.52 -1.72
CA GLY A 24 9.09 6.26 -0.60
C GLY A 24 9.58 7.54 0.07
N ALA A 25 9.95 8.54 -0.74
CA ALA A 25 10.34 9.86 -0.26
C ALA A 25 9.21 10.54 0.54
N HIS A 26 7.98 10.52 0.03
CA HIS A 26 6.80 11.07 0.74
C HIS A 26 6.43 10.24 1.98
N CYS A 27 6.64 8.93 1.95
CA CYS A 27 6.38 8.03 3.07
C CYS A 27 7.58 7.93 4.03
N GLY A 28 8.21 9.06 4.35
CA GLY A 28 9.28 9.19 5.34
C GLY A 28 10.68 8.87 4.82
N GLY A 29 11.00 9.28 3.59
CA GLY A 29 12.37 9.20 3.05
C GLY A 29 12.87 7.78 2.75
N LYS A 30 11.96 6.82 2.48
CA LYS A 30 12.32 5.41 2.30
C LYS A 30 12.75 5.08 0.87
N ASP A 31 13.65 4.12 0.74
CA ASP A 31 14.08 3.57 -0.54
C ASP A 31 12.92 2.95 -1.34
N HIS A 32 13.02 3.08 -2.66
CA HIS A 32 12.10 2.46 -3.61
C HIS A 32 11.95 0.94 -3.39
N ALA A 33 13.01 0.25 -2.96
CA ALA A 33 12.99 -1.18 -2.62
C ALA A 33 12.09 -1.47 -1.42
N THR A 34 12.03 -0.56 -0.43
CA THR A 34 11.10 -0.69 0.71
C THR A 34 9.65 -0.58 0.25
N VAL A 35 9.37 0.34 -0.68
CA VAL A 35 8.02 0.50 -1.27
C VAL A 35 7.65 -0.74 -2.08
N LEU A 36 8.59 -1.28 -2.86
CA LEU A 36 8.38 -2.53 -3.61
C LEU A 36 8.06 -3.70 -2.66
N HIS A 37 8.84 -3.84 -1.58
CA HIS A 37 8.61 -4.87 -0.59
C HIS A 37 7.25 -4.70 0.09
N ALA A 38 6.89 -3.47 0.49
CA ALA A 38 5.58 -3.16 1.05
C ALA A 38 4.43 -3.58 0.12
N CYS A 39 4.49 -3.23 -1.17
CA CYS A 39 3.48 -3.63 -2.14
C CYS A 39 3.37 -5.15 -2.28
N ARG A 40 4.51 -5.86 -2.31
CA ARG A 40 4.52 -7.34 -2.35
C ARG A 40 3.93 -7.95 -1.10
N THR A 41 4.28 -7.45 0.09
CA THR A 41 3.72 -7.92 1.36
C THR A 41 2.20 -7.75 1.39
N VAL A 42 1.69 -6.59 0.99
CA VAL A 42 0.24 -6.31 0.95
C VAL A 42 -0.47 -7.20 -0.08
N ASN A 43 0.13 -7.44 -1.25
CA ASN A 43 -0.40 -8.41 -2.22
C ASN A 43 -0.43 -9.83 -1.65
N ASN A 44 0.67 -10.31 -1.06
CA ASN A 44 0.68 -11.65 -0.49
C ASN A 44 -0.36 -11.81 0.63
N LEU A 45 -0.50 -10.80 1.50
CA LEU A 45 -1.50 -10.81 2.57
C LEU A 45 -2.94 -10.80 2.03
N GLN A 46 -3.22 -10.05 0.96
CA GLN A 46 -4.56 -10.04 0.37
C GLN A 46 -4.93 -11.38 -0.30
N GLU A 47 -3.94 -12.15 -0.75
CA GLU A 47 -4.14 -13.45 -1.37
C GLU A 47 -4.28 -14.57 -0.32
N THR A 48 -3.50 -14.50 0.75
CA THR A 48 -3.43 -15.53 1.80
C THR A 48 -4.43 -15.34 2.92
N ASP A 49 -4.82 -14.09 3.24
CA ASP A 49 -5.73 -13.74 4.32
C ASP A 49 -7.01 -13.10 3.81
N LYS A 50 -8.12 -13.86 3.89
CA LYS A 50 -9.45 -13.41 3.46
C LYS A 50 -9.97 -12.25 4.31
N GLN A 51 -9.66 -12.19 5.60
CA GLN A 51 -10.08 -11.08 6.47
C GLN A 51 -9.32 -9.81 6.10
N PHE A 52 -8.01 -9.92 5.89
CA PHE A 52 -7.18 -8.81 5.43
C PHE A 52 -7.63 -8.29 4.06
N ARG A 53 -7.97 -9.19 3.13
CA ARG A 53 -8.56 -8.82 1.83
C ARG A 53 -9.86 -8.04 1.99
N GLY A 54 -10.76 -8.50 2.87
CA GLY A 54 -12.00 -7.79 3.19
C GLY A 54 -11.74 -6.38 3.71
N TYR A 55 -10.80 -6.24 4.66
CA TYR A 55 -10.37 -4.96 5.21
C TYR A 55 -9.76 -4.03 4.15
N LEU A 56 -8.86 -4.55 3.29
CA LEU A 56 -8.30 -3.79 2.17
C LEU A 56 -9.38 -3.30 1.20
N THR A 57 -10.36 -4.14 0.89
CA THR A 57 -11.46 -3.79 -0.02
C THR A 57 -12.34 -2.70 0.58
N ASP A 58 -12.62 -2.76 1.89
CA ASP A 58 -13.36 -1.71 2.60
C ASP A 58 -12.59 -0.38 2.62
N LEU A 59 -11.28 -0.44 2.90
CA LEU A 59 -10.41 0.73 2.82
C LEU A 59 -10.38 1.34 1.42
N GLU A 60 -10.25 0.51 0.38
CA GLU A 60 -10.25 0.98 -1.00
C GLU A 60 -11.55 1.70 -1.36
N LYS A 61 -12.69 1.14 -0.95
CA LYS A 61 -13.99 1.80 -1.12
C LYS A 61 -14.02 3.15 -0.41
N LYS A 62 -13.59 3.22 0.85
CA LYS A 62 -13.55 4.47 1.63
C LYS A 62 -12.65 5.54 1.00
N LEU A 63 -11.55 5.14 0.38
CA LEU A 63 -10.61 6.05 -0.30
C LEU A 63 -11.08 6.49 -1.69
N SER A 64 -11.87 5.67 -2.37
CA SER A 64 -12.39 5.96 -3.71
C SER A 64 -13.71 6.74 -3.70
N ILE A 65 -14.38 6.87 -2.55
CA ILE A 65 -15.54 7.76 -2.39
C ILE A 65 -15.02 9.20 -2.37
N HIS A 66 -14.85 9.77 -3.57
CA HIS A 66 -14.72 11.20 -3.82
C HIS A 66 -15.46 11.53 -5.12
#